data_AF-A0A386H3U6-F1
#
_entry.id   AF-A0A386H3U6-F1
#
_cell.length_a   1.000
_cell.length_b   1.000
_cell.length_c   1.000
_cell.angle_alpha   90.00
_cell.angle_beta   90.00
_cell.angle_gamma   90.00
#
_symmetry.space_group_name_H-M   'P 1'
#
loop_
_entity.id
_entity.type
_entity.pdbx_description
1 polymer ?
#
loop_
_entity_poly.entity_id
_entity_poly.type
_entity_poly.pdbx_seq_one_letter_code
_entity_poly.pdbx_strand_id
1 'polypeptide(L)'
;MKKIVVIGIVLIIVLGGKNIDIVHADIFDRNYDFQNNNIVSNDKIKEILIKSDNAFRKLLKIKVDYKECVNISGKSYARVEENIEKYGSVYNYLVQNNNLKNYYTDEFIDKISKYIFKRIDGKYYMLYGNPEPRVIVKNSNIVSQKIYNNRIYLIIKDYTSNDKVYMYANIQLIFNGDMWIIDKSDNWGIR
;
A
#
# COMPACT_ATOMS: atom_id res chain seq x y z
N MET A 1 29.53 14.56 28.39
CA MET A 1 29.13 13.71 27.25
C MET A 1 29.98 14.10 26.04
N LYS A 2 30.79 13.18 25.51
CA LYS A 2 31.66 13.44 24.35
C LYS A 2 30.85 13.24 23.06
N LYS A 3 30.77 14.28 22.23
CA LYS A 3 30.27 14.19 20.85
C LYS A 3 31.42 13.69 19.97
N ILE A 4 31.20 12.60 19.24
CA ILE A 4 32.11 12.14 18.18
C ILE A 4 31.39 12.41 16.86
N VAL A 5 31.99 13.23 16.01
CA VAL A 5 31.56 13.49 14.64
C VAL A 5 32.40 12.59 13.74
N VAL A 6 31.75 11.65 13.03
CA VAL A 6 32.43 10.80 12.05
C VAL A 6 32.05 11.32 10.66
N ILE A 7 33.02 11.90 9.96
CA ILE A 7 32.88 12.33 8.57
C ILE A 7 33.41 11.20 7.70
N GLY A 8 32.51 10.40 7.11
CA GLY A 8 32.86 9.36 6.15
C GLY A 8 32.85 9.92 4.73
N ILE A 9 34.02 10.23 4.17
CA ILE A 9 34.16 10.48 2.73
C ILE A 9 34.46 9.15 2.05
N VAL A 10 33.56 8.67 1.19
CA VAL A 10 33.87 7.57 0.27
C VAL A 10 34.39 8.17 -1.03
N LEU A 11 35.70 8.03 -1.27
CA LEU A 11 36.34 8.40 -2.53
C LEU A 11 36.37 7.18 -3.44
N ILE A 12 35.66 7.21 -4.57
CA ILE A 12 35.81 6.18 -5.62
C ILE A 12 36.77 6.73 -6.67
N ILE A 13 37.98 6.16 -6.76
CA ILE A 13 38.95 6.48 -7.80
C ILE A 13 38.81 5.45 -8.91
N VAL A 14 38.24 5.84 -10.06
CA VAL A 14 38.26 5.02 -11.27
C VAL A 14 39.57 5.31 -12.02
N LEU A 15 40.54 4.40 -11.92
CA LEU A 15 41.81 4.52 -12.66
C LEU A 15 41.58 4.07 -14.11
N GLY A 16 41.35 5.04 -14.99
CA GLY A 16 41.32 4.84 -16.43
C GLY A 16 41.22 6.15 -17.20
N GLY A 17 42.38 6.69 -17.63
CA GLY A 17 42.45 7.68 -18.72
C GLY A 17 42.01 9.12 -18.41
N LYS A 18 42.95 9.92 -17.88
CA LYS A 18 43.08 11.39 -18.04
C LYS A 18 41.92 12.36 -17.78
N ASN A 19 40.76 11.97 -17.25
CA ASN A 19 39.78 12.91 -16.70
C ASN A 19 39.34 12.49 -15.30
N ILE A 20 39.50 13.37 -14.31
CA ILE A 20 39.00 13.19 -12.95
C ILE A 20 37.61 13.81 -12.89
N ASP A 21 36.55 13.00 -12.96
CA ASP A 21 35.20 13.46 -12.66
C ASP A 21 34.96 13.35 -11.14
N ILE A 22 34.89 14.50 -10.47
CA ILE A 22 34.50 14.58 -9.06
C ILE A 22 32.98 14.51 -8.97
N VAL A 23 32.44 13.31 -8.73
CA VAL A 23 31.02 13.14 -8.41
C VAL A 23 30.81 13.57 -6.95
N HIS A 24 30.15 14.71 -6.74
CA HIS A 24 29.68 15.13 -5.42
C HIS A 24 28.53 14.22 -5.00
N ALA A 25 28.75 13.38 -3.99
CA ALA A 25 27.67 12.73 -3.26
C ALA A 25 27.33 13.61 -2.05
N ASP A 26 26.11 14.13 -2.01
CA ASP A 26 25.63 14.94 -0.89
C ASP A 26 25.68 14.13 0.43
N ILE A 27 26.47 14.63 1.38
CA ILE A 27 26.60 14.08 2.73
C ILE A 27 25.39 14.54 3.55
N PHE A 28 24.47 13.62 3.85
CA PHE A 28 23.39 13.88 4.81
C PHE A 28 23.90 13.75 6.24
N ASP A 29 24.07 14.88 6.91
CA ASP A 29 24.23 14.93 8.37
C ASP A 29 22.87 14.68 9.03
N ARG A 30 22.67 13.49 9.61
CA ARG A 30 21.53 13.19 10.49
C ARG A 30 22.01 12.32 11.65
N ASN A 31 21.95 12.89 12.85
CA ASN A 31 22.02 12.18 14.12
C ASN A 31 21.01 11.03 14.12
N TYR A 32 21.48 9.81 13.87
CA TYR A 32 20.71 8.57 13.86
C TYR A 32 20.81 7.94 15.25
N ASP A 33 19.74 8.05 16.04
CA ASP A 33 19.57 7.22 17.23
C ASP A 33 18.94 5.90 16.78
N PHE A 34 19.78 4.86 16.74
CA PHE A 34 19.56 3.63 16.02
C PHE A 34 19.01 2.57 16.98
N GLN A 35 17.74 2.68 17.36
CA GLN A 35 17.03 1.57 17.98
C GLN A 35 16.23 0.80 16.92
N ASN A 36 16.84 -0.31 16.50
CA ASN A 36 16.36 -1.39 15.65
C ASN A 36 16.19 -1.15 14.14
N ASN A 37 17.06 -1.85 13.44
CA ASN A 37 17.40 -1.79 12.05
C ASN A 37 16.40 -2.59 11.19
N ASN A 38 15.16 -2.11 11.05
CA ASN A 38 14.18 -2.73 10.14
C ASN A 38 14.44 -2.33 8.68
N ILE A 39 15.65 -2.63 8.19
CA ILE A 39 16.01 -2.48 6.77
C ILE A 39 15.20 -3.53 5.99
N VAL A 40 14.21 -3.07 5.24
CA VAL A 40 13.43 -3.91 4.33
C VAL A 40 13.88 -3.66 2.89
N SER A 41 14.15 -4.73 2.15
CA SER A 41 14.58 -4.63 0.76
C SER A 41 13.42 -4.22 -0.16
N ASN A 42 13.74 -3.65 -1.33
CA ASN A 42 12.74 -3.33 -2.35
C ASN A 42 11.96 -4.57 -2.80
N ASP A 43 12.61 -5.73 -2.90
CA ASP A 43 11.95 -7.00 -3.24
C ASP A 43 10.94 -7.40 -2.17
N LYS A 44 11.29 -7.22 -0.89
CA LYS A 44 10.38 -7.52 0.21
C LYS A 44 9.21 -6.54 0.25
N ILE A 45 9.46 -5.25 0.03
CA ILE A 45 8.40 -4.25 -0.14
C ILE A 45 7.48 -4.68 -1.28
N LYS A 46 8.03 -5.02 -2.45
CA LYS A 46 7.26 -5.44 -3.62
C LYS A 46 6.40 -6.67 -3.33
N GLU A 47 6.94 -7.66 -2.61
CA GLU A 47 6.19 -8.83 -2.14
C GLU A 47 5.00 -8.44 -1.25
N ILE A 48 5.20 -7.53 -0.28
CA ILE A 48 4.15 -7.00 0.59
C ILE A 48 3.06 -6.30 -0.24
N LEU A 49 3.45 -5.44 -1.18
CA LEU A 49 2.52 -4.73 -2.04
C LEU A 49 1.67 -5.69 -2.87
N ILE A 50 2.29 -6.71 -3.50
CA ILE A 50 1.60 -7.70 -4.33
C ILE A 50 0.63 -8.54 -3.47
N LYS A 51 1.08 -9.01 -2.30
CA LYS A 51 0.24 -9.79 -1.38
C LYS A 51 -0.97 -9.00 -0.92
N SER A 52 -0.77 -7.73 -0.56
CA SER A 52 -1.84 -6.83 -0.17
C SER A 52 -2.81 -6.57 -1.34
N ASP A 53 -2.30 -6.24 -2.53
CA ASP A 53 -3.15 -6.03 -3.73
C ASP A 53 -4.02 -7.27 -4.04
N ASN A 54 -3.45 -8.46 -3.94
CA ASN A 54 -4.17 -9.72 -4.10
C ASN A 54 -5.23 -9.93 -3.02
N ALA A 55 -4.95 -9.56 -1.77
CA ALA A 55 -5.93 -9.61 -0.68
C ALA A 55 -7.12 -8.68 -0.97
N PHE A 56 -6.87 -7.44 -1.41
CA PHE A 56 -7.92 -6.51 -1.82
C PHE A 56 -8.77 -7.07 -2.97
N ARG A 57 -8.14 -7.60 -4.03
CA ARG A 57 -8.85 -8.18 -5.18
C ARG A 57 -9.77 -9.35 -4.80
N LYS A 58 -9.42 -10.11 -3.75
CA LYS A 58 -10.29 -11.19 -3.25
C LYS A 58 -11.58 -10.63 -2.64
N LEU A 59 -11.53 -9.44 -2.02
CA LEU A 59 -12.73 -8.79 -1.47
C LEU A 59 -13.74 -8.46 -2.57
N LEU A 60 -13.25 -8.07 -3.76
CA LEU A 60 -14.09 -7.76 -4.92
C LEU A 60 -14.77 -8.99 -5.54
N LYS A 61 -14.46 -10.20 -5.06
CA LYS A 61 -15.03 -11.47 -5.54
C LYS A 61 -16.06 -12.07 -4.56
N ILE A 62 -16.39 -11.36 -3.48
CA ILE A 62 -17.46 -11.76 -2.57
C ILE A 62 -18.77 -11.87 -3.35
N LYS A 63 -19.57 -12.89 -3.04
CA LYS A 63 -20.74 -13.23 -3.83
C LYS A 63 -21.85 -12.17 -3.65
N VAL A 64 -22.39 -11.71 -4.77
CA VAL A 64 -23.46 -10.71 -4.81
C VAL A 64 -24.60 -11.12 -5.72
N ASP A 65 -25.79 -10.65 -5.39
CA ASP A 65 -26.96 -10.68 -6.26
C ASP A 65 -26.95 -9.46 -7.19
N TYR A 66 -26.51 -9.68 -8.42
CA TYR A 66 -26.42 -8.63 -9.45
C TYR A 66 -27.78 -8.09 -9.90
N LYS A 67 -28.89 -8.78 -9.60
CA LYS A 67 -30.24 -8.27 -9.90
C LYS A 67 -30.66 -7.18 -8.92
N GLU A 68 -30.08 -7.16 -7.73
CA GLU A 68 -30.30 -6.13 -6.71
C GLU A 68 -29.13 -5.15 -6.68
N CYS A 69 -29.04 -4.32 -7.71
CA CYS A 69 -28.06 -3.24 -7.80
C CYS A 69 -28.66 -1.88 -7.45
N VAL A 70 -27.89 -1.08 -6.71
CA VAL A 70 -28.19 0.32 -6.41
C VAL A 70 -27.04 1.21 -6.86
N ASN A 71 -27.36 2.39 -7.39
CA ASN A 71 -26.35 3.39 -7.73
C ASN A 71 -26.25 4.42 -6.60
N ILE A 72 -25.05 4.62 -6.07
CA ILE A 72 -24.76 5.64 -5.07
C ILE A 72 -23.60 6.48 -5.60
N SER A 73 -23.87 7.75 -5.89
CA SER A 73 -22.87 8.72 -6.36
C SER A 73 -22.06 8.23 -7.57
N GLY A 74 -22.74 7.62 -8.55
CA GLY A 74 -22.11 7.12 -9.77
C GLY A 74 -21.41 5.77 -9.61
N LYS A 75 -21.46 5.14 -8.43
CA LYS A 75 -20.92 3.79 -8.19
C LYS A 75 -22.07 2.79 -8.02
N SER A 76 -21.95 1.65 -8.69
CA SER A 76 -22.89 0.54 -8.53
C SER A 76 -22.51 -0.32 -7.33
N TYR A 77 -23.51 -0.66 -6.53
CA TYR A 77 -23.39 -1.58 -5.40
C TYR A 77 -24.42 -2.69 -5.56
N ALA A 78 -24.00 -3.95 -5.43
CA ALA A 78 -24.88 -5.12 -5.53
C ALA A 78 -25.08 -5.74 -4.14
N ARG A 79 -26.27 -6.32 -3.89
CA ARG A 79 -26.58 -6.93 -2.60
C ARG A 79 -25.65 -8.09 -2.33
N VAL A 80 -25.05 -8.14 -1.14
CA VAL A 80 -24.21 -9.27 -0.71
C VAL A 80 -25.10 -10.47 -0.39
N GLU A 81 -24.74 -11.66 -0.87
CA GLU A 81 -25.48 -12.90 -0.58
C GLU A 81 -25.09 -13.52 0.76
N GLU A 82 -23.85 -13.27 1.21
CA GLU A 82 -23.33 -13.80 2.46
C GLU A 82 -23.95 -13.12 3.69
N ASN A 83 -24.18 -13.90 4.75
CA ASN A 83 -24.70 -13.37 6.02
C ASN A 83 -23.59 -12.67 6.82
N ILE A 84 -23.31 -11.42 6.47
CA ILE A 84 -22.35 -10.55 7.17
C ILE A 84 -22.79 -10.28 8.62
N GLU A 85 -24.09 -10.25 8.91
CA GLU A 85 -24.62 -9.92 10.25
C GLU A 85 -24.16 -10.91 11.32
N LYS A 86 -23.90 -12.18 10.95
CA LYS A 86 -23.31 -13.20 11.84
C LYS A 86 -22.00 -12.75 12.48
N TYR A 87 -21.25 -11.85 11.84
CA TYR A 87 -19.96 -11.36 12.32
C TYR A 87 -20.07 -10.05 13.13
N GLY A 88 -21.27 -9.49 13.25
CA GLY A 88 -21.56 -8.24 13.95
C GLY A 88 -21.13 -6.96 13.21
N SER A 89 -20.13 -7.04 12.32
CA SER A 89 -19.70 -5.93 11.47
C SER A 89 -19.00 -6.42 10.20
N VAL A 90 -18.98 -5.57 9.16
CA VAL A 90 -18.18 -5.79 7.94
C VAL A 90 -16.70 -5.94 8.28
N TYR A 91 -16.18 -5.10 9.18
CA TYR A 91 -14.79 -5.18 9.63
C TYR A 91 -14.46 -6.59 10.16
N ASN A 92 -15.28 -7.13 11.07
CA ASN A 92 -15.07 -8.45 11.64
C ASN A 92 -15.18 -9.55 10.57
N TYR A 93 -16.16 -9.45 9.68
CA TYR A 93 -16.32 -10.36 8.56
C TYR A 93 -15.05 -10.40 7.70
N LEU A 94 -14.49 -9.24 7.34
CA LEU A 94 -13.28 -9.16 6.51
C LEU A 94 -12.03 -9.67 7.24
N VAL A 95 -11.87 -9.35 8.54
CA VAL A 95 -10.74 -9.83 9.33
C VAL A 95 -10.77 -11.35 9.44
N GLN A 96 -11.93 -11.95 9.73
CA GLN A 96 -12.06 -13.40 9.95
C GLN A 96 -12.01 -14.22 8.66
N ASN A 97 -12.64 -13.74 7.58
CA ASN A 97 -12.74 -14.52 6.33
C ASN A 97 -11.60 -14.23 5.34
N ASN A 98 -10.96 -13.07 5.44
CA ASN A 98 -9.92 -12.67 4.48
C ASN A 98 -8.54 -12.41 5.11
N ASN A 99 -8.41 -12.61 6.44
CA ASN A 99 -7.16 -12.42 7.18
C ASN A 99 -6.52 -11.03 6.94
N LEU A 100 -7.34 -9.99 6.85
CA LEU A 100 -6.87 -8.66 6.42
C LEU A 100 -5.81 -8.04 7.35
N LYS A 101 -5.76 -8.45 8.63
CA LYS A 101 -4.74 -7.99 9.58
C LYS A 101 -3.31 -8.38 9.20
N ASN A 102 -3.13 -9.37 8.31
CA ASN A 102 -1.82 -9.74 7.78
C ASN A 102 -1.28 -8.76 6.73
N TYR A 103 -2.13 -7.83 6.27
CA TYR A 103 -1.82 -6.95 5.14
C TYR A 103 -2.06 -5.47 5.45
N TYR A 104 -2.98 -5.15 6.36
CA TYR A 104 -3.49 -3.80 6.58
C TYR A 104 -3.59 -3.47 8.07
N THR A 105 -3.42 -2.19 8.42
CA THR A 105 -3.74 -1.68 9.76
C THR A 105 -5.25 -1.67 10.01
N ASP A 106 -5.66 -1.69 11.28
CA ASP A 106 -7.08 -1.65 11.65
C ASP A 106 -7.79 -0.40 11.10
N GLU A 107 -7.12 0.76 11.13
CA GLU A 107 -7.64 1.99 10.54
C GLU A 107 -7.89 1.83 9.03
N PHE A 108 -6.96 1.21 8.31
CA PHE A 108 -7.11 1.03 6.87
C PHE A 108 -8.14 -0.03 6.52
N ILE A 109 -8.28 -1.10 7.32
CA ILE A 109 -9.36 -2.10 7.15
C ILE A 109 -10.74 -1.43 7.32
N ASP A 110 -10.90 -0.54 8.29
CA ASP A 110 -12.14 0.23 8.45
C ASP A 110 -12.44 1.11 7.22
N LYS A 111 -11.42 1.78 6.65
CA LYS A 111 -11.57 2.53 5.39
C LYS A 111 -11.95 1.63 4.21
N ILE A 112 -11.31 0.46 4.07
CA ILE A 112 -11.66 -0.54 3.06
C ILE A 112 -13.13 -0.97 3.24
N SER A 113 -13.54 -1.28 4.47
CA SER A 113 -14.90 -1.71 4.80
C SER A 113 -15.93 -0.67 4.37
N LYS A 114 -15.71 0.61 4.69
CA LYS A 114 -16.60 1.73 4.35
C LYS A 114 -16.60 2.08 2.86
N TYR A 115 -15.48 1.83 2.18
CA TYR A 115 -15.33 2.06 0.75
C TYR A 115 -16.09 1.00 -0.06
N ILE A 116 -15.85 -0.28 0.25
CA ILE A 116 -16.41 -1.42 -0.49
C ILE A 116 -17.87 -1.63 -0.11
N PHE A 117 -18.26 -1.52 1.16
CA PHE A 117 -19.60 -1.89 1.61
C PHE A 117 -20.48 -0.69 1.96
N LYS A 118 -21.78 -0.85 1.76
CA LYS A 118 -22.84 0.05 2.19
C LYS A 118 -23.94 -0.75 2.88
N ARG A 119 -24.54 -0.17 3.92
CA ARG A 119 -25.74 -0.71 4.55
C ARG A 119 -26.94 0.13 4.13
N ILE A 120 -27.93 -0.52 3.52
CA ILE A 120 -29.11 0.12 2.94
C ILE A 120 -30.30 -0.74 3.32
N ASP A 121 -31.29 -0.14 3.99
CA ASP A 121 -32.51 -0.81 4.47
C ASP A 121 -32.22 -2.13 5.22
N GLY A 122 -31.23 -2.08 6.13
CA GLY A 122 -30.79 -3.22 6.94
C GLY A 122 -29.87 -4.20 6.21
N LYS A 123 -29.85 -4.22 4.88
CA LYS A 123 -29.06 -5.15 4.06
C LYS A 123 -27.68 -4.60 3.71
N TYR A 124 -26.73 -5.50 3.47
CA TYR A 124 -25.40 -5.14 2.99
C TYR A 124 -25.30 -5.20 1.46
N TYR A 125 -24.70 -4.17 0.89
CA TYR A 125 -24.35 -4.06 -0.52
C TYR A 125 -22.85 -3.83 -0.62
N MET A 126 -22.22 -4.35 -1.67
CA MET A 126 -20.81 -4.11 -1.94
C MET A 126 -20.59 -3.53 -3.33
N LEU A 127 -19.51 -2.77 -3.47
CA LEU A 127 -19.08 -2.16 -4.72
C LEU A 127 -19.02 -3.24 -5.81
N TYR A 128 -19.75 -3.02 -6.88
CA TYR A 128 -19.97 -3.97 -7.96
C TYR A 128 -19.51 -3.39 -9.30
N GLY A 129 -19.02 -4.27 -10.17
CA GLY A 129 -18.43 -3.93 -11.46
C GLY A 129 -16.95 -4.30 -11.51
N ASN A 130 -16.19 -3.61 -12.37
CA ASN A 130 -14.75 -3.78 -12.49
C ASN A 130 -14.02 -2.54 -11.96
N PRO A 131 -13.95 -2.32 -10.63
CA PRO A 131 -13.14 -1.24 -10.10
C PRO A 131 -11.67 -1.51 -10.44
N GLU A 132 -11.03 -0.55 -11.08
CA GLU A 132 -9.64 -0.67 -11.50
C GLU A 132 -8.71 0.02 -10.51
N PRO A 133 -7.57 -0.60 -10.18
CA PRO A 133 -6.53 0.09 -9.43
C PRO A 133 -5.91 1.17 -10.32
N ARG A 134 -5.37 2.20 -9.69
CA ARG A 134 -4.60 3.25 -10.35
C ARG A 134 -3.34 2.70 -11.02
N VAL A 135 -2.70 1.73 -10.39
CA VAL A 135 -1.44 1.11 -10.81
C VAL A 135 -1.55 -0.42 -10.70
N ILE A 136 -1.03 -1.15 -11.70
CA ILE A 136 -0.87 -2.60 -11.61
C ILE A 136 0.36 -2.89 -10.74
N VAL A 137 0.12 -3.20 -9.47
CA VAL A 137 1.18 -3.38 -8.46
C VAL A 137 2.22 -4.42 -8.89
N LYS A 138 1.85 -5.46 -9.64
CA LYS A 138 2.81 -6.45 -10.14
C LYS A 138 3.84 -5.83 -11.11
N ASN A 139 3.39 -4.97 -12.01
CA ASN A 139 4.20 -4.40 -13.10
C ASN A 139 4.87 -3.07 -12.71
N SER A 140 4.49 -2.51 -11.57
CA SER A 140 4.96 -1.19 -11.13
C SER A 140 6.44 -1.13 -10.74
N ASN A 141 6.99 0.08 -10.69
CA ASN A 141 8.32 0.37 -10.15
C ASN A 141 8.20 1.28 -8.93
N ILE A 142 8.99 1.03 -7.89
CA ILE A 142 9.15 1.98 -6.77
C ILE A 142 10.02 3.13 -7.28
N VAL A 143 9.52 4.37 -7.21
CA VAL A 143 10.23 5.57 -7.68
C VAL A 143 10.55 6.57 -6.60
N SER A 144 9.92 6.42 -5.44
CA SER A 144 10.29 7.17 -4.25
C SER A 144 10.12 6.29 -3.04
N GLN A 145 11.09 6.36 -2.14
CA GLN A 145 11.06 5.69 -0.85
C GLN A 145 11.65 6.63 0.19
N LYS A 146 10.87 6.91 1.23
CA LYS A 146 11.33 7.65 2.41
C LYS A 146 11.01 6.85 3.65
N ILE A 147 11.99 6.69 4.53
CA ILE A 147 11.86 5.96 5.78
C ILE A 147 11.92 6.97 6.92
N TYR A 148 10.93 6.91 7.81
CA TYR A 148 10.88 7.70 9.03
C TYR A 148 10.36 6.83 10.16
N ASN A 149 11.20 6.59 11.18
CA ASN A 149 10.89 5.72 12.31
C ASN A 149 10.42 4.32 11.84
N ASN A 150 9.24 3.89 12.29
CA ASN A 150 8.62 2.63 11.91
C ASN A 150 7.73 2.73 10.66
N ARG A 151 7.92 3.73 9.79
CA ARG A 151 7.08 3.99 8.61
C ARG A 151 7.91 4.12 7.34
N ILE A 152 7.36 3.61 6.24
CA ILE A 152 7.92 3.75 4.90
C ILE A 152 6.87 4.41 4.01
N TYR A 153 7.26 5.49 3.36
CA TYR A 153 6.43 6.22 2.39
C TYR A 153 6.95 5.90 1.00
N LEU A 154 6.07 5.38 0.16
CA LEU A 154 6.37 4.87 -1.16
C LEU A 154 5.56 5.61 -2.21
N ILE A 155 6.20 5.86 -3.35
CA ILE A 155 5.51 6.16 -4.60
C ILE A 155 5.84 5.04 -5.57
N ILE A 156 4.81 4.35 -6.08
CA ILE A 156 4.95 3.39 -7.16
C ILE A 156 4.39 3.97 -8.46
N LYS A 157 5.05 3.67 -9.58
CA LYS A 157 4.61 4.05 -10.93
C LYS A 157 4.36 2.83 -11.79
N ASP A 158 3.41 2.92 -12.71
CA ASP A 158 3.21 1.93 -13.76
C ASP A 158 2.73 2.61 -15.04
N TYR A 159 2.87 1.88 -16.15
CA TYR A 159 2.37 2.29 -17.45
C TYR A 159 1.02 1.60 -17.66
N THR A 160 -0.07 2.36 -17.65
CA THR A 160 -1.35 1.79 -18.10
C THR A 160 -1.26 1.57 -19.61
N SER A 161 -1.57 0.34 -20.04
CA SER A 161 -1.33 -0.14 -21.41
C SER A 161 -2.04 0.65 -22.51
N ASN A 162 -3.01 1.49 -22.15
CA ASN A 162 -3.92 2.09 -23.11
C ASN A 162 -3.58 3.56 -23.46
N ASP A 163 -2.95 4.34 -22.55
CA ASP A 163 -2.92 5.81 -22.73
C ASP A 163 -1.52 6.44 -22.72
N LYS A 164 -0.45 5.66 -22.62
CA LYS A 164 0.93 6.19 -22.52
C LYS A 164 1.18 7.18 -21.35
N VAL A 165 0.24 7.29 -20.41
CA VAL A 165 0.34 8.16 -19.23
C VAL A 165 0.87 7.36 -18.05
N TYR A 166 1.88 7.91 -17.36
CA TYR A 166 2.33 7.35 -16.09
C TYR A 166 1.28 7.55 -15.01
N MET A 167 0.92 6.46 -14.34
CA MET A 167 0.06 6.50 -13.17
C MET A 167 0.89 6.28 -11.91
N TYR A 168 0.55 7.01 -10.84
CA TYR A 168 1.29 7.00 -9.58
C TYR A 168 0.38 6.72 -8.41
N ALA A 169 0.76 5.75 -7.57
CA ALA A 169 0.08 5.46 -6.32
C ALA A 169 1.00 5.75 -5.12
N ASN A 170 0.42 6.39 -4.12
CA ASN A 170 1.05 6.68 -2.83
C ASN A 170 0.68 5.57 -1.85
N ILE A 171 1.70 4.99 -1.23
CA ILE A 171 1.53 3.89 -0.28
C ILE A 171 2.35 4.18 0.97
N GLN A 172 1.77 3.90 2.11
CA GLN A 172 2.44 3.97 3.40
C GLN A 172 2.46 2.58 4.04
N LEU A 173 3.64 2.11 4.41
CA LEU A 173 3.83 0.93 5.24
C LEU A 173 4.13 1.36 6.68
N ILE A 174 3.72 0.55 7.64
CA ILE A 174 4.09 0.66 9.04
C ILE A 174 4.57 -0.70 9.56
N PHE A 175 5.62 -0.68 10.36
CA PHE A 175 6.05 -1.86 11.12
C PHE A 175 5.26 -1.92 12.43
N ASN A 176 4.49 -3.00 12.62
CA ASN A 176 3.60 -3.17 13.76
C ASN A 176 4.24 -3.90 14.96
N GLY A 177 5.55 -4.21 14.89
CA GLY A 177 6.27 -4.99 15.89
C GLY A 177 6.69 -6.38 15.38
N ASP A 178 5.99 -6.91 14.39
CA ASP A 178 6.25 -8.23 13.81
C ASP A 178 6.50 -8.14 12.29
N MET A 179 5.66 -7.38 11.58
CA MET A 179 5.72 -7.29 10.13
C MET A 179 5.38 -5.89 9.61
N TRP A 180 5.79 -5.65 8.36
CA TRP A 180 5.40 -4.46 7.60
C TRP A 180 4.05 -4.68 6.93
N ILE A 181 3.10 -3.79 7.22
CA ILE A 181 1.73 -3.81 6.67
C ILE A 181 1.36 -2.44 6.10
N ILE A 182 0.33 -2.42 5.25
CA ILE A 182 -0.18 -1.21 4.61
C ILE A 182 -0.99 -0.40 5.64
N ASP A 183 -0.52 0.80 5.91
CA ASP A 183 -1.24 1.79 6.71
C ASP A 183 -2.15 2.68 5.83
N LYS A 184 -1.68 3.02 4.64
CA LYS A 184 -2.42 3.83 3.66
C LYS A 184 -2.08 3.42 2.24
N SER A 185 -3.07 3.47 1.35
CA SER A 185 -2.86 3.29 -0.09
C SER A 185 -3.97 3.98 -0.87
N ASP A 186 -3.59 4.85 -1.82
CA ASP A 186 -4.53 5.47 -2.74
C ASP A 186 -4.77 4.65 -4.03
N ASN A 187 -4.13 3.48 -4.15
CA ASN A 187 -4.13 2.69 -5.38
C ASN A 187 -5.54 2.26 -5.79
N TRP A 188 -6.40 1.96 -4.83
CA TRP A 188 -7.79 1.54 -5.07
C TRP A 188 -8.81 2.69 -4.93
N GLY A 189 -8.33 3.94 -4.91
CA GLY A 189 -9.19 5.13 -4.75
C GLY A 189 -9.67 5.37 -3.31
N ILE A 190 -9.08 4.68 -2.33
CA ILE A 190 -9.35 4.87 -0.90
C ILE A 190 -8.49 6.03 -0.41
N ARG A 191 -9.11 7.03 0.23
CA ARG A 191 -8.43 8.23 0.75
C ARG A 191 -8.67 8.33 2.26
#